data_AF-A0A9Q3GKU2-F1
#
_entry.id   AF-A0A9Q3GKU2-F1
#
_cell.length_a   1.000
_cell.length_b   1.000
_cell.length_c   1.000
_cell.angle_alpha   90.00
_cell.angle_beta   90.00
_cell.angle_gamma   90.00
#
_symmetry.space_group_name_H-M   'P 1'
#
loop_
_entity.id
_entity.type
_entity.pdbx_description
1 polymer ?
#
loop_
_entity_poly.entity_id
_entity_poly.type
_entity_poly.pdbx_seq_one_letter_code
_entity_poly.pdbx_strand_id
1 'polypeptide(L)'
;MMLNVEIPYPPLLRRPDYPAIPRAREALKTHIDELTKLGVLRKVGHNEELEVQTPVIITCHTDKSRMVGDFRALNTYTIPERYPILRIHETLTQLSKRKIYHFHGFP
;
A
#
# COMPACT_ATOMS: atom_id res chain seq x y z
N MET A 1 -0.98 13.43 -3.91
CA MET A 1 -2.00 12.49 -4.41
C MET A 1 -3.21 13.30 -4.87
N MET A 2 -3.64 13.16 -6.11
CA MET A 2 -4.83 13.85 -6.65
C MET A 2 -5.91 12.82 -6.97
N LEU A 3 -7.13 13.10 -6.54
CA LEU A 3 -8.31 12.31 -6.88
C LEU A 3 -9.03 12.96 -8.07
N ASN A 4 -9.73 12.15 -8.87
CA ASN A 4 -10.57 12.60 -9.98
C ASN A 4 -12.04 12.86 -9.56
N VAL A 5 -12.31 12.90 -8.26
CA VAL A 5 -13.63 13.12 -7.66
C VAL A 5 -13.52 14.18 -6.56
N GLU A 6 -14.62 14.91 -6.36
CA GLU A 6 -14.73 15.96 -5.33
C GLU A 6 -15.54 15.47 -4.13
N ILE A 7 -15.51 16.25 -3.04
CA ILE A 7 -16.29 16.00 -1.83
C ILE A 7 -17.77 16.37 -2.10
N PRO A 8 -18.75 15.56 -1.64
CA PRO A 8 -18.60 14.35 -0.85
C PRO A 8 -18.12 13.17 -1.70
N TYR A 9 -17.10 12.47 -1.19
CA TYR A 9 -16.55 11.31 -1.86
C TYR A 9 -17.57 10.17 -1.99
N PRO A 10 -17.47 9.35 -3.05
CA PRO A 10 -18.38 8.23 -3.24
C PRO A 10 -18.28 7.22 -2.08
N PRO A 11 -19.39 6.55 -1.71
CA PRO A 11 -19.38 5.55 -0.62
C PRO A 11 -18.34 4.44 -0.78
N LEU A 12 -17.93 4.17 -2.02
CA LEU A 12 -16.88 3.20 -2.32
C LEU A 12 -15.50 3.57 -1.76
N LEU A 13 -15.27 4.84 -1.40
CA LEU A 13 -14.08 5.29 -0.68
C LEU A 13 -14.21 5.20 0.85
N ARG A 14 -15.38 4.85 1.40
CA ARG A 14 -15.64 4.66 2.83
C ARG A 14 -16.06 3.21 3.10
N ARG A 15 -15.19 2.26 2.77
CA ARG A 15 -15.52 0.83 2.88
C ARG A 15 -15.28 0.33 4.31
N PRO A 16 -16.22 -0.45 4.89
CA PRO A 16 -16.03 -1.03 6.21
C PRO A 16 -14.96 -2.12 6.18
N ASP A 17 -14.38 -2.39 7.35
CA ASP A 17 -13.41 -3.45 7.54
C ASP A 17 -14.01 -4.83 7.31
N TYR A 18 -13.20 -5.73 6.74
CA TYR A 18 -13.61 -7.11 6.59
C TYR A 18 -13.57 -7.84 7.94
N PRO A 19 -14.50 -8.79 8.18
CA PRO A 19 -14.44 -9.63 9.38
C PRO A 19 -13.15 -10.45 9.38
N ALA A 20 -12.39 -10.36 10.47
CA ALA A 20 -11.12 -11.04 10.62
C ALA A 20 -11.18 -12.13 11.70
N ILE A 21 -10.65 -13.31 11.38
CA ILE A 21 -10.47 -14.41 12.33
C ILE A 21 -9.44 -14.04 13.41
N PRO A 22 -9.46 -14.67 14.60
CA PRO A 22 -8.58 -14.30 15.73
C PRO A 22 -7.09 -14.20 15.36
N ARG A 23 -6.56 -15.21 14.67
CA ARG A 23 -5.16 -15.22 14.19
C ARG A 23 -4.83 -14.03 13.27
N ALA A 24 -5.76 -13.64 12.40
CA ALA A 24 -5.57 -12.50 11.52
C ALA A 24 -5.63 -11.18 12.30
N ARG A 25 -6.50 -11.07 13.31
CA ARG A 25 -6.57 -9.89 14.19
C ARG A 25 -5.28 -9.70 14.99
N GLU A 26 -4.71 -10.77 15.52
CA GLU A 26 -3.43 -10.74 16.22
C GLU A 26 -2.30 -10.28 15.29
N ALA A 27 -2.20 -10.87 14.10
CA ALA A 27 -1.22 -10.46 13.11
C ALA A 27 -1.40 -8.99 12.69
N LEU A 28 -2.63 -8.53 12.45
CA LEU A 28 -2.94 -7.12 12.16
C LEU A 28 -2.45 -6.21 13.27
N LYS A 29 -2.73 -6.56 14.53
CA LYS A 29 -2.31 -5.76 15.68
C LYS A 29 -0.79 -5.64 15.74
N THR A 30 -0.06 -6.74 15.57
CA THR A 30 1.41 -6.73 15.53
C THR A 30 1.93 -5.80 14.43
N HIS A 31 1.43 -5.93 13.20
CA HIS A 31 1.84 -5.07 12.07
C HIS A 31 1.52 -3.60 12.31
N ILE A 32 0.34 -3.28 12.83
CA ILE A 32 -0.07 -1.89 13.13
C ILE A 32 0.83 -1.29 14.20
N ASP A 33 1.13 -2.04 15.27
CA ASP A 33 1.98 -1.56 16.37
C ASP A 33 3.42 -1.31 15.89
N GLU A 34 3.98 -2.21 15.06
CA GLU A 34 5.31 -2.05 14.46
C GLU A 34 5.36 -0.83 13.54
N LEU A 35 4.40 -0.69 12.62
CA LEU A 35 4.35 0.44 11.69
C LEU A 35 4.10 1.77 12.39
N THR A 36 3.37 1.76 13.50
CA THR A 36 3.19 2.95 14.35
C THR A 36 4.50 3.33 15.02
N LYS A 37 5.26 2.35 15.55
CA LYS A 37 6.59 2.61 16.16
C LYS A 37 7.62 3.13 15.16
N LEU A 38 7.56 2.64 13.91
CA LEU A 38 8.41 3.12 12.82
C LEU A 38 7.99 4.49 12.27
N GLY A 39 6.88 5.06 12.74
CA GLY A 39 6.34 6.33 12.26
C GLY A 39 5.72 6.27 10.85
N VAL A 40 5.47 5.06 10.32
CA VAL A 40 4.82 4.85 9.03
C VAL A 40 3.31 5.08 9.13
N LEU A 41 2.70 4.66 10.25
CA LEU A 41 1.28 4.86 10.54
C LEU A 41 1.07 5.81 11.72
N ARG A 42 -0.03 6.56 11.69
CA ARG A 42 -0.50 7.42 12.78
C ARG A 42 -1.91 7.03 13.17
N LYS A 43 -2.19 6.97 14.47
CA LYS A 43 -3.55 6.82 14.98
C LYS A 43 -4.33 8.11 14.76
N VAL A 44 -5.53 7.97 14.21
CA VAL A 44 -6.47 9.08 13.97
C VAL A 44 -7.28 9.30 15.25
N GLY A 45 -7.41 10.55 15.69
CA GLY A 45 -8.15 10.89 16.91
C GLY A 45 -9.66 10.68 16.76
N HIS A 46 -10.37 10.55 17.88
CA HIS A 46 -11.82 10.32 17.89
C HIS A 46 -12.64 11.46 17.25
N ASN A 47 -12.06 12.68 17.20
CA ASN A 47 -12.69 13.87 16.63
C ASN A 47 -12.25 14.15 15.18
N GLU A 48 -11.37 13.33 14.61
CA GLU A 48 -10.93 13.48 13.21
C GLU A 48 -11.89 12.68 12.32
N GLU A 49 -12.65 13.36 11.46
CA GLU A 49 -13.51 12.67 10.49
C GLU A 49 -12.64 12.04 9.38
N LEU A 50 -12.88 10.75 9.10
CA LEU A 50 -12.24 10.04 8.01
C LEU A 50 -13.07 10.18 6.74
N GLU A 51 -12.56 10.94 5.79
CA GLU A 51 -13.19 11.09 4.48
C GLU A 51 -13.07 9.82 3.63
N VAL A 52 -11.96 9.08 3.80
CA VAL A 52 -11.61 7.86 3.07
C VAL A 52 -11.21 6.77 4.05
N GLN A 53 -11.77 5.57 3.88
CA GLN A 53 -11.46 4.36 4.62
C GLN A 53 -11.28 3.19 3.66
N THR A 54 -10.12 2.52 3.77
CA THR A 54 -9.79 1.34 2.98
C THR A 54 -9.58 0.14 3.89
N PRO A 55 -10.28 -0.98 3.68
CA PRO A 55 -10.13 -2.16 4.52
C PRO A 55 -8.77 -2.82 4.28
N VAL A 56 -8.28 -3.50 5.32
CA VAL A 56 -6.99 -4.17 5.32
C VAL A 56 -7.18 -5.67 5.52
N ILE A 57 -6.37 -6.48 4.83
CA ILE A 57 -6.36 -7.94 4.92
C ILE A 57 -4.97 -8.46 5.30
N ILE A 58 -4.93 -9.65 5.90
CA ILE A 58 -3.69 -10.39 6.14
C ILE A 58 -3.56 -11.50 5.11
N THR A 59 -2.39 -11.54 4.48
CA THR A 59 -1.98 -12.67 3.64
C THR A 59 -0.77 -13.34 4.28
N CYS A 60 -0.75 -14.67 4.33
CA CYS A 60 0.37 -15.43 4.88
C CYS A 60 1.14 -16.12 3.75
N HIS A 61 2.46 -16.04 3.77
CA HIS A 61 3.34 -16.75 2.85
C HIS A 61 4.61 -17.20 3.58
N THR A 62 4.93 -18.50 3.49
CA THR A 62 6.14 -19.11 4.08
C THR A 62 6.40 -18.60 5.51
N ASP A 63 5.42 -18.84 6.38
CA ASP A 63 5.45 -18.50 7.81
C ASP A 63 5.45 -17.00 8.18
N LYS A 64 5.43 -16.11 7.19
CA LYS A 64 5.33 -14.65 7.41
C LYS A 64 3.96 -14.14 7.02
N SER A 65 3.41 -13.26 7.83
CA SER A 65 2.18 -12.53 7.51
C SER A 65 2.54 -11.18 6.88
N ARG A 66 1.68 -10.72 5.98
CA ARG A 66 1.77 -9.40 5.33
C ARG A 66 0.42 -8.71 5.47
N MET A 67 0.47 -7.46 5.88
CA MET A 67 -0.67 -6.55 5.90
C MET A 67 -0.82 -5.89 4.53
N VAL A 68 -2.00 -6.02 3.92
CA VAL A 68 -2.29 -5.51 2.57
C VAL A 68 -3.55 -4.67 2.60
N GLY A 69 -3.45 -3.39 2.20
CA GLY A 69 -4.61 -2.52 2.03
C GLY A 69 -5.34 -2.79 0.71
N ASP A 70 -6.66 -2.87 0.73
CA ASP A 70 -7.50 -3.06 -0.47
C ASP A 70 -7.73 -1.73 -1.21
N PHE A 71 -6.67 -1.19 -1.82
CA PHE A 71 -6.71 0.11 -2.50
C PHE A 71 -7.40 0.09 -3.87
N ARG A 72 -8.10 -1.00 -4.25
CA ARG A 72 -8.72 -1.11 -5.58
C ARG A 72 -9.72 0.02 -5.84
N ALA A 73 -10.55 0.32 -4.86
CA ALA A 73 -11.50 1.44 -4.94
C ALA A 73 -10.76 2.78 -5.08
N LEU A 74 -9.78 3.02 -4.21
CA LEU A 74 -8.98 4.24 -4.20
C LEU A 74 -8.24 4.47 -5.53
N ASN A 75 -7.67 3.41 -6.10
CA ASN A 75 -6.93 3.44 -7.35
C ASN A 75 -7.81 3.86 -8.54
N THR A 76 -9.10 3.47 -8.56
CA THR A 76 -10.05 3.91 -9.60
C THR A 76 -10.24 5.43 -9.61
N TYR A 77 -10.11 6.05 -8.44
CA TYR A 77 -10.29 7.50 -8.27
C TYR A 77 -8.97 8.28 -8.23
N THR A 78 -7.84 7.59 -8.21
CA THR A 78 -6.52 8.24 -8.15
C THR A 78 -6.04 8.57 -9.56
N ILE A 79 -5.69 9.83 -9.80
CA ILE A 79 -5.07 10.23 -11.07
C ILE A 79 -3.64 9.65 -11.10
N PRO A 80 -3.30 8.79 -12.07
CA PRO A 80 -2.00 8.13 -12.10
C PRO A 80 -0.90 9.10 -12.51
N GLU A 81 0.05 9.33 -11.62
CA GLU A 81 1.29 10.05 -11.92
C GLU A 81 2.29 9.09 -12.57
N ARG A 82 2.33 9.08 -13.91
CA ARG A 82 3.19 8.16 -14.66
C ARG A 82 4.59 8.77 -14.85
N TYR A 83 5.56 8.28 -14.08
CA TYR A 83 6.96 8.56 -14.37
C TYR A 83 7.40 7.80 -15.64
N PRO A 84 8.14 8.43 -16.58
CA PRO A 84 8.58 7.76 -17.79
C PRO A 84 9.55 6.62 -17.44
N ILE A 85 9.12 5.38 -17.67
CA ILE A 85 9.96 4.20 -17.50
C ILE A 85 10.86 4.09 -18.75
N LEU A 86 12.18 4.00 -18.53
CA LEU A 86 13.16 3.78 -19.61
C LEU A 86 12.81 2.51 -20.39
N ARG A 87 13.04 2.52 -21.71
CA ARG A 87 12.78 1.35 -22.55
C ARG A 87 13.72 0.22 -22.15
N ILE A 88 13.17 -0.99 -22.03
CA ILE A 88 13.92 -2.19 -21.59
C ILE A 88 15.20 -2.39 -22.41
N HIS A 89 15.18 -2.14 -23.72
CA HIS A 89 16.36 -2.28 -24.58
C HIS A 89 17.51 -1.32 -24.23
N GLU A 90 17.21 -0.09 -23.84
CA GLU A 90 18.22 0.90 -23.47
C GLU A 90 18.91 0.47 -22.16
N THR A 91 18.13 0.01 -21.18
CA THR A 91 18.62 -0.51 -19.90
C THR A 91 19.44 -1.79 -20.09
N LEU A 92 18.99 -2.73 -20.92
CA LEU A 92 19.69 -3.99 -21.20
C LEU A 92 21.00 -3.79 -21.96
N THR A 93 21.07 -2.82 -22.89
CA THR A 93 22.30 -2.50 -23.63
C THR A 93 23.37 -1.91 -22.71
N GLN A 94 22.96 -1.17 -21.67
CA GLN A 94 23.89 -0.66 -20.66
C GLN A 94 24.34 -1.76 -19.70
N LEU A 95 23.44 -2.69 -19.37
CA LEU A 95 23.76 -3.86 -18.56
C LEU A 95 24.76 -4.78 -19.26
N SER A 96 24.52 -5.17 -20.52
CA SER A 96 25.36 -6.14 -21.25
C SER A 96 26.84 -5.75 -21.39
N LYS A 97 27.17 -4.47 -21.20
CA LYS A 97 28.55 -3.96 -21.20
C LYS A 97 29.30 -4.22 -19.88
N ARG A 98 28.65 -4.75 -18.84
CA ARG A 98 29.24 -5.00 -17.52
C ARG A 98 29.47 -6.49 -17.27
N LYS A 99 30.54 -6.81 -16.53
CA LYS A 99 30.95 -8.19 -16.20
C LYS A 99 30.35 -8.72 -14.88
N ILE A 100 29.98 -7.83 -13.97
CA ILE A 100 29.42 -8.16 -12.65
C ILE A 100 28.23 -7.23 -12.39
N TYR A 101 27.15 -7.78 -11.83
CA TYR A 101 25.92 -7.06 -11.52
C TYR A 101 25.63 -7.16 -10.03
N HIS A 102 25.46 -6.01 -9.37
CA HIS A 102 24.96 -5.93 -8.00
C HIS A 102 23.57 -5.29 -8.05
N PHE A 103 22.56 -6.05 -7.65
CA PHE A 103 21.21 -5.54 -7.52
C PHE A 103 21.07 -4.95 -6.12
N HIS A 104 21.11 -3.62 -6.03
CA HIS A 104 20.60 -2.95 -4.85
C HIS A 104 19.08 -2.97 -4.95
N GLY A 105 18.45 -3.82 -4.15
CA GLY A 105 17.05 -3.61 -3.81
C GLY A 105 16.95 -2.23 -3.15
N PHE A 106 15.93 -1.45 -3.50
CA PHE A 106 15.53 -0.35 -2.64
C PHE A 106 15.24 -0.95 -1.24
N PRO A 107 15.81 -0.38 -0.17
CA PRO A 107 15.62 -0.89 1.19
C PRO A 107 14.14 -0.95 1.58
#